data_AF-A0A637Z7E9-F1
#
_entry.id   AF-A0A637Z7E9-F1
#
_cell.length_a   1.000
_cell.length_b   1.000
_cell.length_c   1.000
_cell.angle_alpha   90.00
_cell.angle_beta   90.00
_cell.angle_gamma   90.00
#
_symmetry.space_group_name_H-M   'P 1'
#
loop_
_entity.id
_entity.type
_entity.pdbx_description
1 polymer ?
#
loop_
_entity_poly.entity_id
_entity_poly.type
_entity_poly.pdbx_seq_one_letter_code
_entity_poly.pdbx_strand_id
1 'polypeptide(L)'
;MINDDILTHAKRCTPAESCGYVVKTAFETVYLPCGNISAEPGMYFRMSPEDYIRASFLGEVVALVHSHPGDGGQPYLSTVDRTLQIQSGLDWWLV
;
A
#
# COMPACT_ATOMS: atom_id res chain seq x y z
N MET A 1 7.55 12.18 8.79
CA MET A 1 8.18 11.86 7.49
C MET A 1 7.34 10.76 6.84
N ILE A 2 7.41 10.55 5.53
CA ILE A 2 6.55 9.57 4.83
C ILE A 2 6.56 8.17 5.49
N ASN A 3 7.71 7.74 6.01
CA ASN A 3 7.85 6.47 6.74
C ASN A 3 7.02 6.41 8.03
N ASP A 4 6.92 7.51 8.77
CA ASP A 4 6.14 7.57 10.01
C ASP A 4 4.63 7.47 9.72
N ASP A 5 4.17 8.07 8.62
CA ASP A 5 2.77 8.03 8.19
C ASP A 5 2.37 6.63 7.74
N ILE A 6 3.26 5.96 6.99
CA ILE A 6 3.11 4.55 6.60
C ILE A 6 3.04 3.65 7.84
N LEU A 7 4.01 3.74 8.75
CA LEU A 7 4.06 2.91 9.95
C LEU A 7 2.87 3.16 10.88
N THR A 8 2.41 4.40 10.98
CA THR A 8 1.22 4.77 11.76
C THR A 8 -0.05 4.23 11.13
N HIS A 9 -0.16 4.21 9.81
CA HIS A 9 -1.28 3.58 9.12
C HIS A 9 -1.28 2.06 9.32
N ALA A 10 -0.15 1.40 9.11
CA ALA A 10 0.02 -0.05 9.32
C ALA A 10 -0.44 -0.49 10.71
N LYS A 11 0.05 0.19 11.76
CA LYS A 11 -0.33 -0.09 13.16
C LYS A 11 -1.82 0.07 13.44
N ARG A 12 -2.52 0.98 12.74
CA ARG A 12 -3.97 1.18 12.90
C ARG A 12 -4.78 0.09 12.19
N CYS A 13 -4.23 -0.55 11.16
CA CYS A 13 -4.90 -1.60 10.41
C CYS A 13 -4.75 -2.98 11.05
N THR A 14 -3.69 -3.21 11.84
CA THR A 14 -3.45 -4.49 12.53
C THR A 14 -4.71 -4.98 13.27
N PRO A 15 -5.14 -6.25 13.08
CA PRO A 15 -4.42 -7.34 12.43
C PRO A 15 -4.55 -7.43 10.90
N ALA A 16 -5.39 -6.61 10.28
CA ALA A 16 -5.56 -6.56 8.83
C ALA A 16 -4.37 -5.90 8.14
N GLU A 17 -4.22 -6.20 6.85
CA GLU A 17 -3.23 -5.52 6.01
C GLU A 17 -3.62 -4.05 5.79
N SER A 18 -2.65 -3.16 5.97
CA SER A 18 -2.74 -1.79 5.47
C SER A 18 -2.37 -1.74 3.99
N CYS A 19 -2.90 -0.77 3.25
CA CYS A 19 -2.50 -0.51 1.88
C CYS A 19 -2.55 0.99 1.54
N GLY A 20 -1.79 1.44 0.55
CA GLY A 20 -1.79 2.83 0.13
C GLY A 20 -0.88 3.10 -1.06
N TYR A 21 -0.89 4.34 -1.56
CA TYR A 21 -0.05 4.78 -2.66
C TYR A 21 0.96 5.83 -2.22
N VAL A 22 2.14 5.80 -2.83
CA VAL A 22 3.10 6.89 -2.75
C VAL A 22 3.01 7.68 -4.04
N VAL A 23 2.77 8.98 -3.90
CA VAL A 23 2.56 9.89 -5.02
C VAL A 23 3.61 10.97 -5.00
N LYS A 24 4.34 11.08 -6.11
CA LYS A 24 5.23 12.20 -6.37
C LYS A 24 4.42 13.33 -6.99
N THR A 25 4.16 14.35 -6.18
CA THR A 25 3.47 15.57 -6.62
C THR A 25 4.48 16.57 -7.20
N ALA A 26 3.99 17.74 -7.63
CA ALA A 26 4.87 18.83 -8.08
C ALA A 26 5.75 19.41 -6.97
N PHE A 27 5.41 19.21 -5.70
CA PHE A 27 6.07 19.85 -4.56
C PHE A 27 6.80 18.86 -3.64
N GLU A 28 6.23 17.66 -3.47
CA GLU A 28 6.72 16.68 -2.52
C GLU A 28 6.25 15.26 -2.87
N THR A 29 6.81 14.27 -2.18
CA THR A 29 6.35 12.89 -2.22
C THR A 29 5.48 12.61 -1.01
N VAL A 30 4.22 12.24 -1.23
CA VAL A 30 3.23 12.00 -0.17
C VAL A 30 2.80 10.53 -0.14
N TYR A 31 2.47 10.05 1.05
CA TYR A 31 1.78 8.78 1.24
C TYR A 31 0.27 9.00 1.38
N LEU A 32 -0.51 8.26 0.60
CA LEU A 32 -1.96 8.27 0.63
C LEU A 32 -2.45 6.92 1.18
N PRO A 33 -2.93 6.85 2.43
CA PRO A 33 -3.51 5.64 2.98
C PRO A 33 -4.83 5.29 2.27
N CYS A 34 -5.02 4.02 1.98
CA CYS A 34 -6.24 3.48 1.35
C CYS A 34 -6.91 2.44 2.25
N GLY A 35 -8.22 2.25 2.05
CA GLY A 35 -8.95 1.20 2.74
C GLY A 35 -8.72 -0.16 2.08
N ASN A 36 -8.42 -1.19 2.88
CA ASN A 36 -8.44 -2.56 2.41
C ASN A 36 -9.90 -3.02 2.22
N ILE A 37 -10.32 -3.18 0.96
CA ILE A 37 -11.68 -3.62 0.58
C ILE A 37 -11.79 -5.13 0.32
N SER A 38 -10.79 -5.91 0.74
CA SER A 38 -10.85 -7.37 0.67
C SER A 38 -12.03 -7.90 1.50
N ALA A 39 -12.69 -8.96 1.00
CA ALA A 39 -13.67 -9.71 1.79
C ALA A 39 -13.01 -10.48 2.95
N GLU A 40 -11.70 -10.71 2.87
CA GLU A 40 -10.88 -11.39 3.88
C GLU A 40 -9.67 -10.50 4.24
N PRO A 41 -9.89 -9.36 4.92
CA PRO A 41 -8.85 -8.34 5.14
C PRO A 41 -7.73 -8.78 6.09
N GLY A 42 -7.93 -9.86 6.84
CA GLY A 42 -6.89 -10.49 7.67
C GLY A 42 -5.96 -11.44 6.90
N MET A 43 -6.23 -11.69 5.61
CA MET A 43 -5.46 -12.62 4.78
C MET A 43 -4.94 -11.98 3.49
N TYR A 44 -5.68 -11.00 2.95
CA TYR A 44 -5.37 -10.34 1.70
C TYR A 44 -5.71 -8.86 1.78
N PHE A 45 -5.11 -8.06 0.90
CA PHE A 45 -5.57 -6.73 0.60
C PHE A 45 -6.15 -6.59 -0.80
N ARG A 46 -7.09 -5.65 -0.95
CA ARG A 46 -7.56 -5.17 -2.25
C ARG A 46 -7.77 -3.67 -2.15
N MET A 47 -7.34 -2.94 -3.17
CA MET A 47 -7.53 -1.49 -3.26
C MET A 47 -8.67 -1.17 -4.23
N SER A 48 -9.39 -0.08 -3.95
CA SER A 48 -10.43 0.41 -4.85
C SER A 48 -9.80 1.07 -6.10
N PRO A 49 -10.39 0.92 -7.30
CA PRO A 49 -9.96 1.69 -8.47
C PRO A 49 -10.00 3.21 -8.23
N GLU A 50 -10.96 3.68 -7.43
CA GLU A 50 -11.14 5.08 -7.08
C GLU A 50 -9.95 5.65 -6.30
N ASP A 51 -9.30 4.83 -5.45
CA ASP A 51 -8.09 5.24 -4.74
C ASP A 51 -6.92 5.48 -5.71
N TYR A 52 -6.75 4.62 -6.71
CA TYR A 52 -5.71 4.79 -7.73
C TYR A 52 -5.96 6.02 -8.59
N ILE A 53 -7.22 6.24 -9.00
CA ILE A 53 -7.63 7.42 -9.76
C ILE A 53 -7.33 8.69 -8.95
N ARG A 54 -7.69 8.72 -7.66
CA ARG A 54 -7.41 9.86 -6.77
C ARG A 54 -5.91 10.13 -6.63
N ALA A 55 -5.12 9.07 -6.45
CA ALA A 55 -3.67 9.18 -6.35
C ALA A 55 -3.06 9.74 -7.65
N SER A 56 -3.52 9.25 -8.79
CA SER A 56 -3.07 9.67 -10.12
C SER A 56 -3.45 11.12 -10.44
N PHE A 57 -4.57 11.62 -9.91
CA PHE A 57 -4.93 13.04 -10.05
C PHE A 57 -4.03 13.98 -9.24
N LEU A 58 -3.41 13.50 -8.16
CA LEU A 58 -2.51 14.30 -7.32
C LEU A 58 -1.08 14.35 -7.86
N GLY A 59 -0.65 13.34 -8.62
CA GLY A 59 0.68 13.27 -9.21
C GLY A 59 1.02 11.89 -9.76
N GLU A 60 2.31 11.64 -9.95
CA GLU A 60 2.81 10.35 -10.42
C GLU A 60 2.75 9.33 -9.28
N VAL A 61 2.01 8.24 -9.46
CA VAL A 61 2.02 7.10 -8.53
C VAL A 61 3.33 6.34 -8.74
N VAL A 62 4.23 6.38 -7.76
CA VAL A 62 5.56 5.79 -7.85
C VAL A 62 5.67 4.46 -7.10
N ALA A 63 4.84 4.23 -6.09
CA ALA A 63 4.81 2.96 -5.37
C ALA A 63 3.42 2.63 -4.81
N LEU A 64 3.16 1.34 -4.67
CA LEU A 64 2.14 0.77 -3.79
C LEU A 64 2.81 0.37 -2.47
N VAL A 65 2.16 0.61 -1.35
CA VAL A 65 2.63 0.20 -0.02
C VAL A 65 1.60 -0.72 0.60
N HIS A 66 2.03 -1.84 1.18
CA HIS A 66 1.19 -2.70 2.00
C HIS A 66 1.94 -3.26 3.21
N SER A 67 1.20 -3.77 4.19
CA SER A 67 1.75 -4.52 5.32
C SER A 67 1.26 -5.95 5.30
N HIS A 68 2.01 -6.89 5.86
CA HIS A 68 1.50 -8.24 6.09
C HIS A 68 0.62 -8.32 7.35
N PRO A 69 -0.29 -9.30 7.43
CA PRO A 69 -1.20 -9.43 8.56
C PRO A 69 -0.47 -9.95 9.81
N GLY A 70 -0.83 -9.39 10.98
CA GLY A 70 -0.34 -9.80 12.30
C GLY A 70 1.15 -9.57 12.58
N ASP A 71 1.57 -9.92 13.80
CA ASP A 71 2.92 -9.63 14.34
C ASP A 71 4.03 -10.57 13.81
N GLY A 72 3.74 -11.40 12.80
CA GLY A 72 4.64 -12.42 12.25
C GLY A 72 4.69 -12.44 10.72
N GLY A 73 4.20 -11.39 10.06
CA GLY A 73 4.27 -11.23 8.62
C GLY A 73 5.71 -11.35 8.11
N GLN A 74 5.91 -12.07 7.01
CA GLN A 74 7.24 -12.21 6.42
C GLN A 74 7.76 -10.85 5.94
N PRO A 75 9.04 -10.51 6.10
CA PRO A 75 9.58 -9.19 5.73
C PRO A 75 9.94 -9.10 4.23
N TYR A 76 9.25 -9.86 3.38
CA TYR A 76 9.47 -9.90 1.93
C TYR A 76 8.16 -10.20 1.19
N LEU A 77 8.06 -9.70 -0.04
CA LEU A 77 6.88 -9.89 -0.89
C LEU A 77 6.54 -11.38 -1.07
N SER A 78 5.26 -11.72 -0.95
CA SER A 78 4.78 -13.05 -1.31
C SER A 78 4.90 -13.29 -2.83
N THR A 79 4.73 -14.53 -3.26
CA THR A 79 4.70 -14.86 -4.70
C THR A 79 3.61 -14.09 -5.45
N VAL A 80 2.45 -13.87 -4.81
CA VAL A 80 1.34 -13.12 -5.41
C VAL A 80 1.70 -11.63 -5.50
N ASP A 81 2.23 -11.05 -4.43
CA ASP A 81 2.68 -9.65 -4.43
C ASP A 81 3.72 -9.40 -5.52
N ARG A 82 4.70 -10.30 -5.66
CA ARG A 82 5.74 -10.18 -6.69
C ARG A 82 5.16 -10.25 -8.11
N THR A 83 4.15 -11.08 -8.31
CA THR A 83 3.47 -11.18 -9.62
C THR A 83 2.73 -9.89 -9.93
N LEU A 84 1.99 -9.34 -8.96
CA LEU A 84 1.25 -8.09 -9.11
C LEU A 84 2.17 -6.87 -9.21
N GLN A 85 3.32 -6.87 -8.55
CA GLN A 85 4.36 -5.87 -8.70
C GLN A 85 4.82 -5.79 -10.16
N ILE A 86 5.16 -6.92 -10.77
CA ILE A 86 5.59 -6.96 -12.17
C ILE A 86 4.46 -6.51 -13.11
N GLN A 87 3.22 -6.94 -12.87
CA GLN A 87 2.07 -6.59 -13.70
C GLN A 87 1.71 -5.10 -13.61
N SER A 88 1.78 -4.52 -12.41
CA SER A 88 1.46 -3.11 -12.19
C SER A 88 2.57 -2.17 -12.67
N GLY A 89 3.81 -2.65 -12.74
CA GLY A 89 4.97 -1.83 -13.11
C GLY A 89 5.32 -0.77 -12.06
N LEU A 90 4.77 -0.89 -10.85
CA LEU A 90 5.04 -0.01 -9.72
C LEU A 90 6.07 -0.64 -8.78
N ASP A 91 6.79 0.19 -8.03
CA ASP A 91 7.50 -0.28 -6.85
C ASP A 91 6.48 -0.73 -5.79
N TRP A 92 6.81 -1.79 -5.06
CA TRP A 92 5.99 -2.31 -3.97
C TRP A 92 6.82 -2.25 -2.69
N TRP A 93 6.35 -1.45 -1.73
CA TRP A 93 6.99 -1.27 -0.43
C TRP A 93 6.23 -2.08 0.62
N LEU A 94 6.95 -2.95 1.32
CA LEU A 94 6.40 -3.74 2.41
C LEU A 94 6.78 -3.08 3.75
N VAL A 95 5.83 -2.97 4.67
CA VAL A 95 6.02 -2.41 6.01
C VAL A 95 5.52 -3.33 7.12
#